data_AF-A0A0V0T9I7-F1
#
_entry.id   AF-A0A0V0T9I7-F1
#
_cell.length_a   1.000
_cell.length_b   1.000
_cell.length_c   1.000
_cell.angle_alpha   90.00
_cell.angle_beta   90.00
_cell.angle_gamma   90.00
#
_symmetry.space_group_name_H-M   'P 1'
#
loop_
_entity.id
_entity.type
_entity.pdbx_description
1 polymer ?
#
loop_
_entity_poly.entity_id
_entity_poly.type
_entity_poly.pdbx_seq_one_letter_code
_entity_poly.pdbx_strand_id
1 'polypeptide(L)'
;MEKMGDKLKLCGGTLVELKPGNGSQWVLTAAHCTYYAEYRRNFAPEKVEVILGAHRPNEKESTQLSVGAKRIISHPRYDDAAIVYDLSLVLLKEYVIYNNEIRSACLPKVNEPVPLDVPCFASGWGLTYHGGRGSDVLRVAEMKILAKDECRIKPEEHAIVFCAYGVDRSATCQGDSGGPLVCLIDNKATLYGIVSFGPPMCGDARHSVKFAKVPAMLEWVQDTARSIDSTVPVVSRFEPKPSEQKVDQKGTQPSPSVTPGRVDVGQKDIMKDLPKIPTRDNVKDTPNNYKGSDVFNFIHRDSFPSQWNWFIHFRQAC
;
A
#
# COMPACT_ATOMS: atom_id res chain seq x y z
N MET A 1 6.14 41.71 -2.27
CA MET A 1 6.72 40.41 -1.91
C MET A 1 5.66 39.37 -2.16
N GLU A 2 5.87 38.42 -3.07
CA GLU A 2 4.99 37.25 -3.21
C GLU A 2 5.80 36.14 -3.86
N LYS A 3 5.89 34.99 -3.18
CA LYS A 3 6.74 33.86 -3.60
C LYS A 3 6.15 32.55 -3.11
N MET A 4 4.88 32.32 -3.43
CA MET A 4 4.16 31.10 -3.10
C MET A 4 4.61 30.00 -4.07
N GLY A 5 5.79 29.43 -3.81
CA GLY A 5 6.37 28.39 -4.65
C GLY A 5 5.68 27.05 -4.43
N ASP A 6 5.13 26.47 -5.49
CA ASP A 6 4.48 25.17 -5.48
C ASP A 6 5.45 24.06 -5.05
N LYS A 7 5.33 23.61 -3.80
CA LYS A 7 6.01 22.43 -3.27
C LYS A 7 5.11 21.21 -3.47
N LEU A 8 5.51 20.32 -4.37
CA LEU A 8 4.91 19.00 -4.53
C LEU A 8 5.02 18.21 -3.21
N LYS A 9 3.90 17.68 -2.72
CA LYS A 9 3.86 16.77 -1.56
C LYS A 9 3.60 15.36 -2.05
N LEU A 10 4.60 14.50 -1.91
CA LEU A 10 4.51 13.07 -2.22
C LEU A 10 4.05 12.29 -0.98
N CYS A 11 3.12 11.38 -1.18
CA CYS A 11 2.60 10.48 -0.16
C CYS A 11 2.07 9.21 -0.81
N GLY A 12 2.27 8.07 -0.13
CA GLY A 12 1.70 6.80 -0.50
C GLY A 12 0.18 6.72 -0.29
N GLY A 13 -0.39 5.63 -0.78
CA GLY A 13 -1.77 5.23 -0.55
C GLY A 13 -1.98 3.75 -0.88
N THR A 14 -3.18 3.25 -0.58
CA THR A 14 -3.59 1.86 -0.80
C THR A 14 -4.97 1.82 -1.47
N LEU A 15 -5.08 1.27 -2.69
CA LEU A 15 -6.37 0.95 -3.30
C LEU A 15 -7.01 -0.19 -2.50
N VAL A 16 -8.29 -0.05 -2.13
CA VAL A 16 -8.99 -1.02 -1.27
C VAL A 16 -10.37 -1.36 -1.84
N GLU A 17 -10.78 -2.62 -1.74
CA GLU A 17 -12.13 -3.04 -2.11
C GLU A 17 -13.10 -2.84 -0.94
N LEU A 18 -13.98 -1.84 -1.05
CA LEU A 18 -15.08 -1.61 -0.09
C LEU A 18 -16.41 -2.22 -0.53
N LYS A 19 -16.48 -2.75 -1.75
CA LYS A 19 -17.63 -3.45 -2.35
C LYS A 19 -17.11 -4.48 -3.37
N PRO A 20 -17.55 -5.76 -3.32
CA PRO A 20 -17.10 -6.78 -4.26
C PRO A 20 -17.30 -6.37 -5.73
N GLY A 21 -16.26 -6.49 -6.54
CA GLY A 21 -16.31 -6.16 -7.96
C GLY A 21 -15.15 -6.74 -8.76
N ASN A 22 -14.76 -6.01 -9.80
CA ASN A 22 -13.57 -6.28 -10.62
C ASN A 22 -12.64 -5.05 -10.68
N GLY A 23 -12.72 -4.20 -9.65
CA GLY A 23 -12.11 -2.88 -9.61
C GLY A 23 -12.48 -2.10 -8.35
N SER A 24 -11.84 -0.96 -8.14
CA SER A 24 -12.19 -0.03 -7.06
C SER A 24 -12.00 1.44 -7.47
N GLN A 25 -12.66 2.32 -6.72
CA GLN A 25 -12.54 3.78 -6.80
C GLN A 25 -12.08 4.38 -5.46
N TRP A 26 -11.69 3.55 -4.48
CA TRP A 26 -11.41 3.95 -3.10
C TRP A 26 -9.95 3.71 -2.72
N VAL A 27 -9.26 4.79 -2.35
CA VAL A 27 -7.88 4.76 -1.85
C VAL A 27 -7.86 5.20 -0.38
N LEU A 28 -7.18 4.44 0.47
CA LEU A 28 -6.82 4.86 1.83
C LEU A 28 -5.41 5.46 1.83
N THR A 29 -5.23 6.56 2.56
CA THR A 29 -3.94 7.22 2.82
C THR A 29 -3.98 7.87 4.20
N ALA A 30 -2.91 8.55 4.62
CA ALA A 30 -2.88 9.29 5.87
C ALA A 30 -3.68 10.61 5.75
N ALA A 31 -4.26 11.09 6.85
CA ALA A 31 -4.95 12.38 6.85
C ALA A 31 -3.95 13.53 6.63
N HIS A 32 -2.78 13.49 7.30
CA HIS A 32 -1.72 14.49 7.13
C HIS A 32 -1.25 14.62 5.67
N CYS A 33 -1.36 13.56 4.86
CA CYS A 33 -1.02 13.59 3.44
C CYS A 33 -2.00 14.41 2.59
N THR A 34 -3.25 14.56 3.03
CA THR A 34 -4.34 15.20 2.28
C THR A 34 -4.93 16.44 2.96
N TYR A 35 -4.27 16.94 4.02
CA TYR A 35 -4.73 18.01 4.89
C TYR A 35 -3.73 19.17 4.97
N TYR A 36 -4.23 20.41 4.91
CA TYR A 36 -3.47 21.62 5.21
C TYR A 36 -3.64 21.97 6.69
N ALA A 37 -2.64 21.67 7.51
CA ALA A 37 -2.60 22.01 8.94
C ALA A 37 -2.90 23.51 9.20
N GLU A 38 -2.24 24.40 8.44
CA GLU A 38 -2.38 25.86 8.50
C GLU A 38 -3.82 26.34 8.28
N TYR A 39 -4.54 25.70 7.35
CA TYR A 39 -5.90 26.08 6.95
C TYR A 39 -6.98 25.16 7.55
N ARG A 40 -6.58 24.21 8.40
CA ARG A 40 -7.42 23.19 9.05
C ARG A 40 -8.43 22.49 8.14
N ARG A 41 -8.02 22.19 6.90
CA ARG A 41 -8.92 21.65 5.86
C ARG A 41 -8.21 20.71 4.89
N ASN A 42 -8.97 19.82 4.27
CA ASN A 42 -8.47 18.95 3.21
C ASN A 42 -7.98 19.76 1.99
N PHE A 43 -7.11 19.15 1.19
CA PHE A 43 -6.70 19.64 -0.12
C PHE A 43 -7.93 19.72 -1.06
N ALA A 44 -7.84 20.60 -2.06
CA ALA A 44 -8.82 20.60 -3.15
C ALA A 44 -8.62 19.33 -4.01
N PRO A 45 -9.64 18.48 -4.26
CA PRO A 45 -9.47 17.23 -5.00
C PRO A 45 -8.86 17.42 -6.40
N GLU A 46 -9.07 18.58 -7.01
CA GLU A 46 -8.55 18.97 -8.32
C GLU A 46 -7.02 19.12 -8.33
N LYS A 47 -6.39 19.30 -7.17
CA LYS A 47 -4.92 19.38 -6.99
C LYS A 47 -4.27 18.04 -6.63
N VAL A 48 -5.01 16.93 -6.75
CA VAL A 48 -4.63 15.63 -6.19
C VAL A 48 -4.84 14.52 -7.24
N GLU A 49 -3.75 13.86 -7.62
CA GLU A 49 -3.67 12.86 -8.71
C GLU A 49 -3.02 11.59 -8.18
N VAL A 50 -3.73 10.45 -8.17
CA VAL A 50 -3.18 9.14 -7.80
C VAL A 50 -2.53 8.51 -9.02
N ILE A 51 -1.31 7.99 -8.88
CA ILE A 51 -0.74 7.05 -9.86
C ILE A 51 -0.88 5.62 -9.33
N LEU A 52 -1.52 4.78 -10.14
CA LEU A 52 -1.75 3.35 -9.92
C LEU A 52 -0.84 2.52 -10.83
N GLY A 53 -0.40 1.34 -10.38
CA GLY A 53 0.40 0.40 -11.20
C GLY A 53 1.85 0.83 -11.46
N ALA A 54 2.35 1.80 -10.70
CA ALA A 54 3.71 2.31 -10.82
C ALA A 54 4.74 1.43 -10.12
N HIS A 55 5.96 1.43 -10.65
CA HIS A 55 7.16 0.89 -10.03
C HIS A 55 8.27 1.93 -10.02
N ARG A 56 8.48 2.63 -11.14
CA ARG A 56 9.31 3.83 -11.31
C ARG A 56 8.40 5.04 -11.56
N PRO A 57 7.87 5.67 -10.50
CA PRO A 57 6.67 6.50 -10.62
C PRO A 57 6.96 7.92 -11.12
N ASN A 58 8.24 8.30 -11.18
CA ASN A 58 8.70 9.49 -11.90
C ASN A 58 8.81 9.24 -13.42
N GLU A 59 8.97 7.97 -13.84
CA GLU A 59 9.07 7.58 -15.25
C GLU A 59 7.71 7.32 -15.89
N LYS A 60 7.66 7.25 -17.22
CA LYS A 60 6.45 6.88 -17.97
C LYS A 60 6.43 5.37 -18.23
N GLU A 61 5.84 4.62 -17.32
CA GLU A 61 5.65 3.17 -17.47
C GLU A 61 4.30 2.85 -18.14
N SER A 62 4.23 1.77 -18.93
CA SER A 62 2.97 1.34 -19.57
C SER A 62 1.97 0.67 -18.60
N THR A 63 2.40 0.41 -17.37
CA THR A 63 1.58 -0.14 -16.28
C THR A 63 0.91 0.94 -15.45
N GLN A 64 1.34 2.20 -15.61
CA GLN A 64 0.81 3.34 -14.86
C GLN A 64 -0.56 3.78 -15.38
N LEU A 65 -1.45 4.07 -14.44
CA LEU A 65 -2.70 4.78 -14.65
C LEU A 65 -2.77 5.96 -13.68
N SER A 66 -2.81 7.19 -14.18
CA SER A 66 -3.05 8.38 -13.36
C SER A 66 -4.54 8.70 -13.28
N VAL A 67 -5.08 8.90 -12.07
CA VAL A 67 -6.50 9.22 -11.84
C VAL A 67 -6.62 10.34 -10.81
N GLY A 68 -7.31 11.43 -11.18
CA GLY A 68 -7.56 12.54 -10.26
C GLY A 68 -8.54 12.18 -9.12
N ALA A 69 -8.39 12.84 -7.97
CA ALA A 69 -9.33 12.71 -6.86
C ALA A 69 -10.65 13.44 -7.16
N LYS A 70 -11.76 12.83 -6.75
CA LYS A 70 -13.14 13.35 -6.83
C LYS A 70 -13.63 13.86 -5.49
N ARG A 71 -13.26 13.20 -4.39
CA ARG A 71 -13.49 13.65 -3.00
C ARG A 71 -12.33 13.21 -2.11
N ILE A 72 -12.04 14.02 -1.10
CA ILE A 72 -11.06 13.72 -0.05
C ILE A 72 -11.78 13.85 1.29
N ILE A 73 -11.76 12.79 2.09
CA ILE A 73 -12.47 12.70 3.37
C ILE A 73 -11.51 12.15 4.43
N SER A 74 -10.78 13.04 5.09
CA SER A 74 -10.05 12.74 6.33
C SER A 74 -10.99 12.31 7.46
N HIS A 75 -10.52 11.47 8.37
CA HIS A 75 -11.28 11.04 9.54
C HIS A 75 -11.71 12.26 10.39
N PRO A 76 -12.98 12.37 10.84
CA PRO A 76 -13.50 13.58 11.50
C PRO A 76 -12.92 13.85 12.90
N ARG A 77 -12.18 12.89 13.45
CA ARG A 77 -11.40 13.03 14.70
C ARG A 77 -9.90 13.18 14.48
N TYR A 78 -9.46 13.43 13.23
CA TYR A 78 -8.06 13.68 12.94
C TYR A 78 -7.56 14.95 13.66
N ASP A 79 -6.45 14.82 14.36
CA ASP A 79 -5.72 15.94 14.97
C ASP A 79 -4.27 15.93 14.48
N ASP A 80 -3.86 17.02 13.83
CA ASP A 80 -2.55 17.21 13.20
C ASP A 80 -1.41 17.42 14.22
N ALA A 81 -1.72 17.97 15.40
CA ALA A 81 -0.74 18.24 16.45
C ALA A 81 -0.47 17.02 17.34
N ALA A 82 -1.49 16.17 17.55
CA ALA A 82 -1.36 14.89 18.24
C ALA A 82 -1.07 13.70 17.30
N ILE A 83 -1.26 13.86 15.99
CA ILE A 83 -1.14 12.83 14.94
C ILE A 83 -1.98 11.57 15.28
N VAL A 84 -3.24 11.80 15.66
CA VAL A 84 -4.22 10.75 15.99
C VAL A 84 -5.33 10.69 14.95
N TYR A 85 -5.89 9.50 14.73
CA TYR A 85 -6.85 9.20 13.64
C TYR A 85 -6.34 9.64 12.26
N ASP A 86 -5.04 9.44 12.00
CA ASP A 86 -4.35 9.86 10.78
C ASP A 86 -4.66 8.96 9.59
N LEU A 87 -5.90 9.02 9.10
CA LEU A 87 -6.43 8.23 7.99
C LEU A 87 -7.43 9.06 7.18
N SER A 88 -7.34 8.94 5.85
CA SER A 88 -8.19 9.66 4.88
C SER A 88 -8.62 8.74 3.74
N LEU A 89 -9.88 8.89 3.33
CA LEU A 89 -10.47 8.28 2.15
C LEU A 89 -10.36 9.23 0.97
N VAL A 90 -9.75 8.76 -0.12
CA VAL A 90 -9.78 9.42 -1.41
C VAL A 90 -10.66 8.62 -2.36
N LEU A 91 -11.74 9.25 -2.81
CA LEU A 91 -12.59 8.76 -3.89
C LEU A 91 -11.98 9.22 -5.21
N LEU A 92 -11.70 8.29 -6.13
CA LEU A 92 -11.20 8.57 -7.48
C LEU A 92 -12.30 9.18 -8.38
N LYS A 93 -11.89 9.87 -9.44
CA LYS A 93 -12.78 10.33 -10.53
C LYS A 93 -13.30 9.16 -11.38
N GLU A 94 -12.52 8.08 -11.48
CA GLU A 94 -12.78 6.92 -12.32
C GLU A 94 -12.74 5.63 -11.49
N TYR A 95 -13.50 4.62 -11.92
CA TYR A 95 -13.49 3.28 -11.33
C TYR A 95 -12.42 2.44 -12.01
N VAL A 96 -11.37 2.08 -11.27
CA VAL A 96 -10.20 1.40 -11.84
C VAL A 96 -10.42 -0.11 -11.84
N ILE A 97 -10.51 -0.68 -13.04
CA ILE A 97 -10.59 -2.12 -13.26
C ILE A 97 -9.24 -2.78 -12.91
N TYR A 98 -9.28 -3.87 -12.15
CA TYR A 98 -8.10 -4.63 -11.76
C TYR A 98 -7.44 -5.33 -12.97
N ASN A 99 -6.12 -5.49 -12.91
CA ASN A 99 -5.33 -6.20 -13.92
C ASN A 99 -4.23 -7.06 -13.27
N ASN A 100 -3.02 -7.15 -13.84
CA ASN A 100 -1.91 -7.89 -13.22
C ASN A 100 -1.00 -6.97 -12.39
N GLU A 101 -1.14 -5.65 -12.52
CA GLU A 101 -0.27 -4.61 -11.99
C GLU A 101 -0.99 -3.63 -11.03
N ILE A 102 -2.33 -3.64 -11.06
CA ILE A 102 -3.23 -2.85 -10.21
C ILE A 102 -4.27 -3.80 -9.62
N ARG A 103 -4.25 -3.98 -8.30
CA ARG A 103 -5.28 -4.66 -7.50
C ARG A 103 -5.51 -3.96 -6.16
N SER A 104 -6.36 -4.51 -5.31
CA SER A 104 -6.64 -3.95 -3.99
C SER A 104 -5.94 -4.72 -2.87
N ALA A 105 -5.49 -3.99 -1.84
CA ALA A 105 -5.15 -4.66 -0.59
C ALA A 105 -6.44 -5.15 0.08
N CYS A 106 -6.41 -6.37 0.60
CA CYS A 106 -7.52 -6.90 1.38
C CYS A 106 -7.67 -6.10 2.69
N LEU A 107 -8.89 -6.01 3.21
CA LEU A 107 -9.17 -5.35 4.48
C LEU A 107 -9.34 -6.37 5.62
N PRO A 108 -8.85 -6.10 6.84
CA PRO A 108 -9.10 -6.93 8.02
C PRO A 108 -10.56 -6.80 8.47
N LYS A 109 -10.98 -7.51 9.52
CA LYS A 109 -12.30 -7.25 10.14
C LYS A 109 -12.25 -5.99 11.01
N VAL A 110 -13.41 -5.40 11.26
CA VAL A 110 -13.56 -4.27 12.19
C VAL A 110 -13.08 -4.69 13.58
N ASN A 111 -12.20 -3.88 14.18
CA ASN A 111 -11.53 -4.11 15.46
C ASN A 111 -10.73 -5.43 15.56
N GLU A 112 -10.31 -6.04 14.43
CA GLU A 112 -9.42 -7.20 14.43
C GLU A 112 -8.04 -6.83 15.04
N PRO A 113 -7.46 -7.67 15.92
CA PRO A 113 -6.11 -7.45 16.45
C PRO A 113 -5.06 -7.39 15.34
N VAL A 114 -4.06 -6.52 15.48
CA VAL A 114 -2.89 -6.53 14.60
C VAL A 114 -2.06 -7.78 14.94
N PRO A 115 -1.70 -8.64 13.96
CA PRO A 115 -0.91 -9.83 14.22
C PRO A 115 0.53 -9.46 14.63
N LEU A 116 1.12 -10.23 15.55
CA LEU A 116 2.52 -10.04 15.97
C LEU A 116 3.49 -10.94 15.19
N ASP A 117 3.12 -12.21 15.02
CA ASP A 117 3.99 -13.28 14.50
C ASP A 117 3.63 -13.69 13.06
N VAL A 118 3.24 -12.72 12.23
CA VAL A 118 2.91 -12.87 10.80
C VAL A 118 3.84 -11.96 9.98
N PRO A 119 4.35 -12.40 8.81
CA PRO A 119 5.12 -11.52 7.94
C PRO A 119 4.32 -10.30 7.50
N CYS A 120 4.80 -9.12 7.89
CA CYS A 120 4.23 -7.83 7.52
C CYS A 120 5.27 -7.00 6.76
N PHE A 121 4.80 -6.21 5.80
CA PHE A 121 5.64 -5.45 4.87
C PHE A 121 5.13 -4.02 4.73
N ALA A 122 6.05 -3.07 4.79
CA ALA A 122 5.84 -1.69 4.37
C ALA A 122 6.55 -1.47 3.04
N SER A 123 5.96 -0.65 2.17
CA SER A 123 6.51 -0.42 0.82
C SER A 123 6.16 0.97 0.30
N GLY A 124 7.09 1.54 -0.47
CA GLY A 124 7.02 2.93 -0.92
C GLY A 124 8.31 3.41 -1.59
N TRP A 125 8.44 4.73 -1.71
CA TRP A 125 9.50 5.44 -2.45
C TRP A 125 10.20 6.52 -1.60
N GLY A 126 10.02 6.48 -0.27
CA GLY A 126 10.56 7.45 0.68
C GLY A 126 12.08 7.55 0.69
N LEU A 127 12.61 8.55 1.42
CA LEU A 127 14.05 8.84 1.37
C LEU A 127 14.87 7.66 1.91
N THR A 128 15.85 7.22 1.13
CA THR A 128 16.71 6.08 1.50
C THR A 128 17.69 6.41 2.64
N TYR A 129 17.80 7.68 3.02
CA TYR A 129 18.51 8.19 4.20
C TYR A 129 17.98 9.58 4.59
N HIS A 130 18.20 10.00 5.84
CA HIS A 130 17.77 11.33 6.31
C HIS A 130 18.37 12.48 5.48
N GLY A 131 17.52 13.35 4.94
CA GLY A 131 17.92 14.45 4.05
C GLY A 131 18.38 14.01 2.65
N GLY A 132 18.20 12.73 2.30
CA GLY A 132 18.55 12.17 1.00
C GLY A 132 17.49 12.36 -0.08
N ARG A 133 17.64 11.62 -1.17
CA ARG A 133 16.61 11.46 -2.20
C ARG A 133 15.67 10.30 -1.86
N GLY A 134 14.43 10.41 -2.34
CA GLY A 134 13.51 9.27 -2.47
C GLY A 134 14.12 8.17 -3.35
N SER A 135 13.54 6.97 -3.30
CA SER A 135 13.91 5.92 -4.24
C SER A 135 13.24 6.15 -5.60
N ASP A 136 14.00 6.01 -6.68
CA ASP A 136 13.44 6.07 -8.03
C ASP A 136 12.64 4.79 -8.40
N VAL A 137 12.74 3.73 -7.59
CA VAL A 137 12.02 2.44 -7.72
C VAL A 137 11.24 2.12 -6.45
N LEU A 138 10.19 1.28 -6.56
CA LEU A 138 9.46 0.83 -5.38
C LEU A 138 10.38 -0.03 -4.51
N ARG A 139 10.42 0.25 -3.21
CA ARG A 139 11.16 -0.54 -2.22
C ARG A 139 10.21 -1.24 -1.26
N VAL A 140 10.63 -2.39 -0.74
CA VAL A 140 9.91 -3.15 0.28
C VAL A 140 10.80 -3.37 1.49
N ALA A 141 10.25 -3.17 2.69
CA ALA A 141 10.85 -3.46 3.97
C ALA A 141 9.97 -4.46 4.74
N GLU A 142 10.58 -5.51 5.29
CA GLU A 142 9.92 -6.41 6.23
C GLU A 142 9.84 -5.74 7.60
N MET A 143 8.69 -5.81 8.26
CA MET A 143 8.37 -5.04 9.46
C MET A 143 7.88 -5.97 10.57
N LYS A 144 8.63 -6.06 11.67
CA LYS A 144 8.19 -6.75 12.89
C LYS A 144 7.27 -5.83 13.70
N ILE A 145 6.04 -6.28 13.93
CA ILE A 145 5.07 -5.59 14.78
C ILE A 145 5.51 -5.68 16.25
N LEU A 146 5.32 -4.60 17.01
CA LEU A 146 5.63 -4.56 18.44
C LEU A 146 4.45 -5.00 19.30
N ALA A 147 4.76 -5.59 20.46
CA ALA A 147 3.80 -5.71 21.55
C ALA A 147 3.38 -4.31 22.05
N LYS A 148 2.23 -4.25 22.74
CA LYS A 148 1.64 -2.96 23.17
C LYS A 148 2.59 -2.17 24.08
N ASP A 149 3.24 -2.85 25.02
CA ASP A 149 4.18 -2.32 26.00
C ASP A 149 5.54 -1.91 25.41
N GLU A 150 5.97 -2.53 24.30
CA GLU A 150 7.17 -2.12 23.57
C GLU A 150 6.95 -0.84 22.74
N CYS A 151 5.70 -0.57 22.33
CA CYS A 151 5.31 0.58 21.52
C CYS A 151 5.23 1.86 22.37
N ARG A 152 6.32 2.64 22.43
CA ARG A 152 6.40 3.87 23.24
C ARG A 152 5.58 5.04 22.64
N ILE A 153 4.27 5.02 22.91
CA ILE A 153 3.27 6.07 22.64
C ILE A 153 2.41 6.30 23.90
N LYS A 154 1.39 7.17 23.87
CA LYS A 154 0.53 7.37 25.05
C LYS A 154 -0.44 6.18 25.25
N PRO A 155 -0.80 5.81 26.50
CA PRO A 155 -1.69 4.68 26.81
C PRO A 155 -3.01 4.63 26.02
N GLU A 156 -3.59 5.80 25.75
CA GLU A 156 -4.83 6.02 25.00
C GLU A 156 -4.67 5.92 23.47
N GLU A 157 -3.49 6.21 22.94
CA GLU A 157 -3.21 6.20 21.49
C GLU A 157 -3.18 4.77 20.93
N HIS A 158 -2.81 3.77 21.74
CA HIS A 158 -2.77 2.37 21.35
C HIS A 158 -4.11 1.79 20.88
N ALA A 159 -5.24 2.47 21.09
CA ALA A 159 -6.50 2.06 20.47
C ALA A 159 -6.41 2.13 18.94
N ILE A 160 -5.81 3.21 18.43
CA ILE A 160 -5.86 3.68 17.03
C ILE A 160 -4.49 3.80 16.36
N VAL A 161 -3.41 3.65 17.11
CA VAL A 161 -2.02 3.60 16.61
C VAL A 161 -1.37 2.28 17.07
N PHE A 162 -0.43 1.78 16.29
CA PHE A 162 0.50 0.72 16.70
C PHE A 162 1.90 0.98 16.13
N CYS A 163 2.87 0.21 16.60
CA CYS A 163 4.27 0.35 16.20
C CYS A 163 4.79 -0.88 15.46
N ALA A 164 5.75 -0.68 14.57
CA ALA A 164 6.62 -1.73 14.07
C ALA A 164 8.07 -1.22 13.92
N TYR A 165 9.04 -2.15 13.97
CA TYR A 165 10.42 -1.91 13.53
C TYR A 165 10.65 -2.63 12.22
N GLY A 166 11.45 -2.05 11.33
CA GLY A 166 11.93 -2.79 10.16
C GLY A 166 12.99 -3.80 10.56
N VAL A 167 12.91 -5.00 9.99
CA VAL A 167 13.88 -6.08 10.17
C VAL A 167 15.25 -5.62 9.65
N ASP A 168 16.32 -6.08 10.31
CA ASP A 168 17.71 -5.74 10.00
C ASP A 168 17.99 -4.24 9.81
N ARG A 169 17.35 -3.39 10.62
CA ARG A 169 17.50 -1.93 10.61
C ARG A 169 16.90 -1.21 9.39
N SER A 170 15.98 -1.84 8.68
CA SER A 170 15.07 -1.13 7.79
C SER A 170 14.13 -0.20 8.59
N ALA A 171 13.58 0.82 7.92
CA ALA A 171 12.54 1.71 8.44
C ALA A 171 11.91 2.46 7.26
N THR A 172 10.64 2.87 7.40
CA THR A 172 10.02 3.82 6.47
C THR A 172 10.50 5.25 6.76
N CYS A 173 10.37 6.13 5.77
CA CYS A 173 10.86 7.51 5.82
C CYS A 173 9.81 8.51 5.29
N GLN A 174 10.17 9.79 5.34
CA GLN A 174 9.52 10.86 4.58
C GLN A 174 9.31 10.43 3.12
N GLY A 175 8.09 10.54 2.62
CA GLY A 175 7.67 10.05 1.29
C GLY A 175 7.05 8.65 1.27
N ASP A 176 7.22 7.84 2.34
CA ASP A 176 6.41 6.63 2.55
C ASP A 176 5.11 6.92 3.33
N SER A 177 4.99 8.12 3.91
CA SER A 177 3.78 8.64 4.56
C SER A 177 2.51 8.35 3.75
N GLY A 178 1.48 7.81 4.40
CA GLY A 178 0.24 7.39 3.74
C GLY A 178 0.30 6.03 3.03
N GLY A 179 1.49 5.46 2.84
CA GLY A 179 1.69 4.12 2.29
C GLY A 179 1.24 3.00 3.24
N PRO A 180 1.10 1.77 2.73
CA PRO A 180 0.57 0.65 3.48
C PRO A 180 1.57 0.01 4.46
N LEU A 181 1.00 -0.64 5.46
CA LEU A 181 1.55 -1.83 6.09
C LEU A 181 0.59 -3.01 5.87
N VAL A 182 0.97 -3.95 5.01
CA VAL A 182 0.23 -5.19 4.77
C VAL A 182 0.80 -6.34 5.57
N CYS A 183 -0.04 -7.27 6.03
CA CYS A 183 0.37 -8.53 6.64
C CYS A 183 -0.22 -9.72 5.88
N LEU A 184 0.53 -10.83 5.79
CA LEU A 184 0.13 -12.01 5.03
C LEU A 184 -0.86 -12.91 5.80
N ILE A 185 -2.16 -12.61 5.68
CA ILE A 185 -3.24 -13.41 6.27
C ILE A 185 -3.76 -14.40 5.22
N ASP A 186 -3.71 -15.70 5.51
CA ASP A 186 -4.07 -16.77 4.56
C ASP A 186 -3.36 -16.66 3.20
N ASN A 187 -2.12 -16.15 3.22
CA ASN A 187 -1.28 -15.75 2.08
C ASN A 187 -1.74 -14.50 1.30
N LYS A 188 -2.81 -13.82 1.73
CA LYS A 188 -3.29 -12.56 1.13
C LYS A 188 -2.67 -11.32 1.76
N ALA A 189 -2.50 -10.27 0.98
CA ALA A 189 -1.98 -8.98 1.45
C ALA A 189 -3.08 -8.16 2.13
N THR A 190 -3.17 -8.21 3.48
CA THR A 190 -4.20 -7.53 4.26
C THR A 190 -3.67 -6.27 4.94
N LEU A 191 -4.31 -5.12 4.69
CA LEU A 191 -3.90 -3.80 5.17
C LEU A 191 -4.23 -3.56 6.65
N TYR A 192 -3.23 -3.66 7.53
CA TYR A 192 -3.40 -3.39 8.96
C TYR A 192 -3.03 -1.96 9.37
N GLY A 193 -2.09 -1.33 8.66
CA GLY A 193 -1.57 -0.02 9.00
C GLY A 193 -1.43 0.92 7.81
N ILE A 194 -1.43 2.21 8.11
CA ILE A 194 -1.03 3.29 7.19
C ILE A 194 0.16 4.00 7.84
N VAL A 195 1.25 4.24 7.09
CA VAL A 195 2.44 4.95 7.57
C VAL A 195 2.04 6.36 8.01
N SER A 196 2.09 6.63 9.31
CA SER A 196 1.63 7.89 9.90
C SER A 196 2.82 8.78 10.28
N PHE A 197 3.63 8.37 11.26
CA PHE A 197 4.85 9.09 11.62
C PHE A 197 6.01 8.16 11.97
N GLY A 198 7.19 8.52 11.46
CA GLY A 198 8.44 7.76 11.64
C GLY A 198 9.34 8.33 12.75
N PRO A 199 10.59 7.86 12.85
CA PRO A 199 11.64 8.53 13.61
C PRO A 199 11.96 9.93 13.06
N PRO A 200 12.52 10.84 13.88
CA PRO A 200 12.96 12.16 13.40
C PRO A 200 14.13 12.07 12.41
N MET A 201 14.85 10.94 12.37
CA MET A 201 15.91 10.67 11.40
C MET A 201 15.69 9.32 10.72
N CYS A 202 15.51 9.32 9.40
CA CYS A 202 15.39 8.10 8.62
C CYS A 202 16.69 7.28 8.67
N GLY A 203 16.55 5.97 8.84
CA GLY A 203 17.66 5.05 9.12
C GLY A 203 17.99 4.87 10.61
N ASP A 204 17.36 5.64 11.52
CA ASP A 204 17.49 5.38 12.96
C ASP A 204 16.59 4.24 13.45
N ALA A 205 17.04 3.01 13.18
CA ALA A 205 16.40 1.77 13.58
C ALA A 205 16.29 1.54 15.10
N ARG A 206 16.74 2.47 15.95
CA ARG A 206 16.47 2.46 17.41
C ARG A 206 15.07 2.97 17.75
N HIS A 207 14.35 3.49 16.76
CA HIS A 207 13.02 4.08 16.92
C HIS A 207 12.00 3.42 15.97
N SER A 208 10.86 3.00 16.51
CA SER A 208 9.77 2.39 15.75
C SER A 208 9.06 3.39 14.82
N VAL A 209 8.53 2.88 13.71
CA VAL A 209 7.54 3.57 12.87
C VAL A 209 6.16 3.40 13.50
N LYS A 210 5.33 4.45 13.46
CA LYS A 210 3.96 4.46 13.99
C LYS A 210 2.98 4.42 12.83
N PHE A 211 2.01 3.52 12.95
CA PHE A 211 1.01 3.26 11.93
C PHE A 211 -0.38 3.57 12.45
N ALA A 212 -1.16 4.30 11.65
CA ALA A 212 -2.58 4.49 11.92
C ALA A 212 -3.30 3.15 11.69
N LYS A 213 -4.02 2.66 12.70
CA LYS A 213 -4.54 1.30 12.77
C LYS A 213 -5.85 1.14 12.01
N VAL A 214 -5.75 0.58 10.80
CA VAL A 214 -6.90 0.41 9.89
C VAL A 214 -8.09 -0.34 10.53
N PRO A 215 -7.94 -1.51 11.18
CA PRO A 215 -9.11 -2.21 11.75
C PRO A 215 -9.87 -1.41 12.82
N ALA A 216 -9.21 -0.50 13.55
CA ALA A 216 -9.84 0.35 14.56
C ALA A 216 -10.55 1.61 13.99
N MET A 217 -10.44 1.86 12.68
CA MET A 217 -11.16 2.92 11.97
C MET A 217 -12.00 2.39 10.80
N LEU A 218 -12.01 1.07 10.59
CA LEU A 218 -12.61 0.43 9.42
C LEU A 218 -14.14 0.58 9.37
N GLU A 219 -14.80 0.63 10.53
CA GLU A 219 -16.24 0.92 10.63
C GLU A 219 -16.57 2.29 10.03
N TRP A 220 -15.83 3.33 10.44
CA TRP A 220 -15.95 4.67 9.86
C TRP A 220 -15.61 4.70 8.35
N VAL A 221 -14.62 3.93 7.90
CA VAL A 221 -14.28 3.81 6.47
C VAL A 221 -15.46 3.27 5.68
N GLN A 222 -16.06 2.18 6.17
CA GLN A 222 -17.20 1.52 5.52
C GLN A 222 -18.45 2.41 5.53
N ASP A 223 -18.76 3.07 6.64
CA ASP A 223 -19.90 4.00 6.74
C ASP A 223 -19.73 5.22 5.84
N THR A 224 -18.54 5.80 5.80
CA THR A 224 -18.23 6.96 4.94
C THR A 224 -18.40 6.60 3.47
N ALA A 225 -17.87 5.46 3.03
CA ALA A 225 -18.05 4.99 1.65
C ALA A 225 -19.51 4.63 1.32
N ARG A 226 -20.23 3.95 2.24
CA ARG A 226 -21.67 3.64 2.08
C ARG A 226 -22.52 4.92 1.93
N SER A 227 -22.28 5.92 2.78
CA SER A 227 -22.96 7.21 2.75
C SER A 227 -22.66 8.00 1.47
N ILE A 228 -21.40 8.03 1.02
CA ILE A 228 -21.05 8.70 -0.24
C ILE A 228 -21.70 8.02 -1.43
N ASP A 229 -21.65 6.70 -1.52
CA ASP A 229 -22.25 5.96 -2.63
C ASP A 229 -23.79 6.00 -2.65
N SER A 230 -24.47 6.30 -1.53
CA SER A 230 -25.92 6.54 -1.50
C SER A 230 -26.31 7.98 -1.90
N THR A 231 -25.37 8.93 -1.84
CA THR A 231 -25.57 10.33 -2.27
C THR A 231 -25.17 10.59 -3.72
N VAL A 232 -24.48 9.65 -4.36
CA VAL A 232 -24.25 9.66 -5.81
C VAL A 232 -25.47 9.04 -6.51
N PRO A 233 -26.17 9.75 -7.42
CA PRO A 233 -27.24 9.15 -8.20
C PRO A 233 -26.73 7.91 -8.96
N VAL A 234 -27.56 6.87 -9.06
CA VAL A 234 -27.22 5.67 -9.84
C VAL A 234 -27.23 6.03 -11.33
N VAL A 235 -26.11 6.56 -11.81
CA VAL A 235 -25.81 6.65 -13.24
C VAL A 235 -25.90 5.23 -13.78
N SER A 236 -26.81 5.02 -14.72
CA SER A 236 -27.13 3.69 -15.24
C SER A 236 -25.85 2.97 -15.64
N ARG A 237 -25.60 1.80 -15.06
CA ARG A 237 -24.54 0.92 -15.55
C ARG A 237 -24.92 0.57 -16.98
N PHE A 238 -24.10 0.97 -17.95
CA PHE A 238 -24.23 0.46 -19.31
C PHE A 238 -23.81 -1.01 -19.29
N GLU A 239 -24.75 -1.88 -18.93
CA GLU A 239 -24.64 -3.31 -19.20
C GLU A 239 -24.52 -3.50 -20.71
N PRO A 240 -23.41 -4.09 -21.22
CA PRO A 240 -23.33 -4.45 -22.62
C PRO A 240 -24.44 -5.46 -22.91
N LYS A 241 -25.32 -5.15 -23.88
CA LYS A 241 -26.35 -6.09 -24.32
C LYS A 241 -25.67 -7.42 -24.69
N PRO A 242 -26.15 -8.57 -24.18
CA PRO A 242 -25.60 -9.86 -24.57
C PRO A 242 -25.67 -10.05 -26.09
N SER A 243 -24.52 -10.10 -26.75
CA SER A 243 -24.45 -10.49 -28.15
C SER A 243 -24.58 -12.00 -28.25
N GLU A 244 -25.67 -12.47 -28.86
CA GLU A 244 -25.85 -13.89 -29.18
C GLU A 244 -24.71 -14.39 -30.08
N GLN A 245 -23.81 -15.21 -29.54
CA GLN A 245 -22.90 -16.02 -30.32
C GLN A 245 -23.21 -17.50 -30.09
N LYS A 246 -23.32 -18.24 -31.21
CA LYS A 246 -23.89 -19.58 -31.25
C LYS A 246 -22.91 -20.60 -30.70
N VAL A 247 -23.46 -21.60 -30.00
CA VAL A 247 -22.74 -22.81 -29.64
C VAL A 247 -22.49 -23.64 -30.90
N ASP A 248 -21.23 -23.87 -31.24
CA ASP A 248 -20.82 -24.93 -32.17
C ASP A 248 -20.18 -26.07 -31.38
N GLN A 249 -20.78 -27.26 -31.44
CA GLN A 249 -20.26 -28.46 -30.78
C GLN A 249 -19.44 -29.31 -31.75
N LYS A 250 -18.18 -29.59 -31.39
CA LYS A 250 -17.41 -30.68 -32.02
C LYS A 250 -16.35 -31.21 -31.04
N GLY A 251 -16.63 -32.37 -30.44
CA GLY A 251 -15.66 -33.06 -29.58
C GLY A 251 -14.92 -34.19 -30.31
N THR A 252 -13.89 -34.76 -29.67
CA THR A 252 -13.63 -36.23 -29.58
C THR A 252 -12.32 -36.53 -28.80
N GLN A 253 -12.50 -37.08 -27.59
CA GLN A 253 -11.62 -38.05 -26.86
C GLN A 253 -10.17 -37.68 -26.42
N PRO A 254 -9.56 -38.44 -25.46
CA PRO A 254 -8.51 -37.93 -24.56
C PRO A 254 -7.24 -38.82 -24.43
N SER A 255 -6.45 -38.57 -23.36
CA SER A 255 -5.34 -39.39 -22.79
C SER A 255 -3.94 -39.20 -23.42
N PRO A 256 -2.82 -39.48 -22.71
CA PRO A 256 -2.70 -40.25 -21.45
C PRO A 256 -2.05 -39.56 -20.24
N SER A 257 -2.10 -40.28 -19.11
CA SER A 257 -1.58 -39.92 -17.77
C SER A 257 -0.05 -40.00 -17.64
N VAL A 258 0.51 -39.34 -16.61
CA VAL A 258 1.91 -39.48 -16.18
C VAL A 258 1.98 -39.89 -14.70
N THR A 259 2.84 -40.85 -14.38
CA THR A 259 3.02 -41.45 -13.05
C THR A 259 4.02 -40.65 -12.18
N PRO A 260 3.88 -40.58 -10.84
CA PRO A 260 4.82 -39.84 -9.99
C PRO A 260 6.21 -40.49 -9.91
N GLY A 261 7.26 -39.67 -10.08
CA GLY A 261 8.65 -40.06 -9.81
C GLY A 261 9.06 -39.81 -8.36
N ARG A 262 9.90 -40.69 -7.81
CA ARG A 262 10.45 -40.64 -6.45
C ARG A 262 11.97 -40.55 -6.52
N VAL A 263 12.57 -39.60 -5.78
CA VAL A 263 14.03 -39.47 -5.56
C VAL A 263 14.27 -39.09 -4.09
N ASP A 264 15.45 -39.40 -3.56
CA ASP A 264 15.66 -39.72 -2.15
C ASP A 264 15.99 -38.57 -1.19
N VAL A 265 15.89 -38.89 0.11
CA VAL A 265 16.25 -38.05 1.25
C VAL A 265 17.77 -38.01 1.40
N GLY A 266 18.38 -36.83 1.22
CA GLY A 266 19.80 -36.58 1.48
C GLY A 266 20.00 -35.71 2.73
N GLN A 267 20.40 -36.32 3.84
CA GLN A 267 20.67 -35.65 5.11
C GLN A 267 22.02 -34.90 5.06
N LYS A 268 22.06 -33.61 5.47
CA LYS A 268 23.29 -32.81 5.62
C LYS A 268 23.21 -31.89 6.85
N ASP A 269 24.34 -31.72 7.53
CA ASP A 269 24.44 -31.06 8.83
C ASP A 269 24.27 -29.53 8.78
N ILE A 270 23.32 -29.00 9.55
CA ILE A 270 22.89 -27.59 9.53
C ILE A 270 23.67 -26.74 10.56
N MET A 271 25.00 -26.93 10.67
CA MET A 271 25.76 -26.31 11.78
C MET A 271 27.24 -25.95 11.52
N LYS A 272 27.70 -25.86 10.26
CA LYS A 272 29.10 -25.48 9.96
C LYS A 272 29.33 -24.33 8.97
N ASP A 273 28.36 -23.97 8.14
CA ASP A 273 28.47 -22.81 7.25
C ASP A 273 27.77 -21.59 7.86
N LEU A 274 28.55 -20.74 8.54
CA LEU A 274 28.11 -19.48 9.14
C LEU A 274 28.83 -18.31 8.44
N PRO A 275 28.24 -17.71 7.40
CA PRO A 275 28.83 -16.56 6.71
C PRO A 275 29.01 -15.35 7.65
N LYS A 276 30.11 -14.62 7.47
CA LYS A 276 30.39 -13.40 8.23
C LYS A 276 29.40 -12.29 7.88
N ILE A 277 29.04 -11.48 8.87
CA ILE A 277 28.03 -10.41 8.81
C ILE A 277 28.28 -9.46 7.63
N PRO A 278 27.38 -9.38 6.64
CA PRO A 278 27.35 -8.32 5.65
C PRO A 278 26.67 -7.06 6.22
N THR A 279 27.01 -5.90 5.67
CA THR A 279 26.35 -4.62 6.02
C THR A 279 25.64 -4.02 4.81
N ARG A 280 24.38 -3.58 5.00
CA ARG A 280 23.60 -2.61 4.18
C ARG A 280 22.49 -3.15 3.24
N ASP A 281 22.22 -4.46 3.17
CA ASP A 281 21.32 -5.05 2.14
C ASP A 281 19.83 -5.23 2.55
N ASN A 282 19.34 -4.41 3.48
CA ASN A 282 18.21 -4.76 4.35
C ASN A 282 16.86 -4.10 3.98
N VAL A 283 16.86 -3.18 3.01
CA VAL A 283 15.67 -2.76 2.26
C VAL A 283 16.00 -3.06 0.80
N LYS A 284 15.14 -3.77 0.07
CA LYS A 284 15.46 -4.18 -1.29
C LYS A 284 14.71 -3.32 -2.30
N ASP A 285 15.44 -2.89 -3.33
CA ASP A 285 14.85 -2.37 -4.55
C ASP A 285 14.03 -3.48 -5.21
N THR A 286 12.79 -3.19 -5.58
CA THR A 286 12.06 -4.12 -6.45
C THR A 286 12.68 -4.09 -7.86
N PRO A 287 12.59 -5.18 -8.63
CA PRO A 287 13.26 -5.28 -9.92
C PRO A 287 12.80 -4.27 -10.97
N ASN A 288 13.68 -3.83 -11.87
CA ASN A 288 13.23 -3.07 -13.05
C ASN A 288 12.50 -3.94 -14.13
N ASN A 289 12.19 -5.21 -13.84
CA ASN A 289 11.21 -6.03 -14.58
C ASN A 289 9.96 -6.37 -13.73
N TYR A 290 9.84 -5.78 -12.55
CA TYR A 290 8.66 -5.85 -11.70
C TYR A 290 7.53 -5.10 -12.39
N LYS A 291 6.42 -5.81 -12.56
CA LYS A 291 5.15 -5.25 -13.00
C LYS A 291 4.28 -5.14 -11.74
N GLY A 292 3.79 -3.93 -11.47
CA GLY A 292 3.39 -3.42 -10.14
C GLY A 292 2.63 -4.34 -9.18
N SER A 293 2.74 -4.07 -7.88
CA SER A 293 1.76 -4.56 -6.90
C SER A 293 1.49 -3.52 -5.80
N ASP A 294 0.27 -3.01 -5.80
CA ASP A 294 -0.53 -2.67 -4.62
C ASP A 294 -0.01 -1.58 -3.65
N VAL A 295 0.93 -0.74 -4.09
CA VAL A 295 1.22 0.57 -3.46
C VAL A 295 1.02 1.70 -4.47
N PHE A 296 0.37 2.76 -4.01
CA PHE A 296 -0.05 3.90 -4.81
C PHE A 296 0.69 5.16 -4.32
N ASN A 297 0.87 6.16 -5.18
CA ASN A 297 1.57 7.39 -4.83
C ASN A 297 0.95 8.57 -5.58
N PHE A 298 0.87 9.75 -4.95
CA PHE A 298 0.34 10.96 -5.60
C PHE A 298 1.49 11.79 -6.19
N ILE A 299 1.59 11.91 -7.52
CA ILE A 299 2.79 12.44 -8.21
C ILE A 299 2.45 13.38 -9.37
N HIS A 300 3.34 14.36 -9.59
CA HIS A 300 3.41 15.23 -10.76
C HIS A 300 4.81 15.03 -11.42
N ARG A 301 4.89 15.07 -12.76
CA ARG A 301 5.99 14.54 -13.63
C ARG A 301 7.41 15.19 -13.48
N ASP A 302 8.55 14.65 -13.97
CA ASP A 302 8.80 13.94 -15.26
C ASP A 302 10.13 13.07 -15.37
N SER A 303 10.03 11.86 -15.97
CA SER A 303 10.91 11.10 -16.93
C SER A 303 12.35 10.51 -16.64
N PHE A 304 12.62 9.30 -17.24
CA PHE A 304 13.91 8.60 -17.63
C PHE A 304 14.62 7.50 -16.73
N PRO A 305 15.33 6.44 -17.28
CA PRO A 305 14.98 5.02 -16.95
C PRO A 305 16.03 3.87 -16.75
N SER A 306 15.54 2.68 -16.30
CA SER A 306 15.79 1.26 -16.80
C SER A 306 16.53 0.13 -15.98
N GLN A 307 16.07 -1.14 -16.15
CA GLN A 307 16.72 -2.52 -16.07
C GLN A 307 17.58 -2.97 -14.83
N TRP A 308 17.49 -4.11 -14.08
CA TRP A 308 16.60 -5.31 -13.86
C TRP A 308 16.49 -5.55 -12.29
N ASN A 309 16.39 -6.69 -11.54
CA ASN A 309 15.98 -8.13 -11.65
C ASN A 309 15.59 -8.71 -10.23
N TRP A 310 14.89 -9.87 -10.12
CA TRP A 310 14.55 -10.73 -8.93
C TRP A 310 13.24 -10.55 -8.08
N PHE A 311 12.38 -11.58 -8.06
CA PHE A 311 10.96 -11.52 -7.66
C PHE A 311 10.61 -11.47 -6.16
N ILE A 312 9.63 -10.60 -5.83
CA ILE A 312 8.55 -10.87 -4.85
C ILE A 312 7.22 -10.59 -5.57
N HIS A 313 6.19 -11.41 -5.35
CA HIS A 313 4.94 -11.38 -6.13
C HIS A 313 3.74 -11.51 -5.16
N PHE A 314 3.09 -10.40 -4.80
CA PHE A 314 1.81 -10.42 -4.07
C PHE A 314 0.65 -10.81 -5.00
N ARG A 315 0.67 -12.03 -5.55
CA ARG A 315 -0.39 -12.58 -6.42
C ARG A 315 -1.73 -12.84 -5.72
N GLN A 316 -1.85 -12.42 -4.46
CA GLN A 316 -3.00 -12.66 -3.56
C GLN A 316 -3.48 -11.35 -2.92
N ALA A 317 -3.51 -10.29 -3.73
CA ALA A 317 -4.43 -9.17 -3.53
C ALA A 317 -5.90 -9.64 -3.50
N CYS A 318 -6.78 -8.75 -3.06
CA CYS A 318 -8.22 -8.85 -3.31
C CYS A 318 -8.51 -8.24 -4.70
#